data_AF-A0A0C3Q9P4-F1
#
_entry.id   AF-A0A0C3Q9P4-F1
#
_cell.length_a   1.000
_cell.length_b   1.000
_cell.length_c   1.000
_cell.angle_alpha   90.00
_cell.angle_beta   90.00
_cell.angle_gamma   90.00
#
_symmetry.space_group_name_H-M   'P 1'
#
loop_
_entity.id
_entity.type
_entity.pdbx_description
1 polymer ?
#
loop_
_entity_poly.entity_id
_entity_poly.type
_entity_poly.pdbx_seq_one_letter_code
_entity_poly.pdbx_strand_id
1 'polypeptide(L)'
;MISQWSYRIREVTDAADMEPLFDCPFLEHLTLWFNGGLDLDDQGIRRMGCAWTRLETVVLQADGFKTPPISCLVAFAESFPVLQRLESPFDRSGGLPPMNEITARFRCLRRLVIIGGWMYVDEMPSVAEFLARICGPDVRVYISDGTPPEREKIRNKGEDNEQTEAMRAWMHVFHRAQEHPGGSE
;
A
#
# COMPACT_ATOMS: atom_id res chain seq x y z
N MET A 1 2.47 -5.36 31.02
CA MET A 1 1.23 -5.48 30.22
C MET A 1 1.27 -4.39 29.17
N ILE A 2 1.57 -4.73 27.92
CA ILE A 2 1.57 -3.76 26.81
C ILE A 2 0.15 -3.81 26.24
N SER A 3 -0.62 -2.75 26.47
CA SER A 3 -1.94 -2.59 25.88
C SER A 3 -1.76 -2.31 24.38
N GLN A 4 -2.14 -3.27 23.54
CA GLN A 4 -2.18 -3.09 22.09
C GLN A 4 -3.41 -2.24 21.77
N TRP A 5 -3.19 -0.99 21.33
CA TRP A 5 -4.28 -0.08 20.98
C TRP A 5 -4.60 -0.23 19.50
N SER A 6 -5.76 -0.84 19.19
CA SER A 6 -6.28 -0.95 17.83
C SER A 6 -7.45 0.01 17.67
N TYR A 7 -7.30 1.00 16.79
CA TYR A 7 -8.39 1.90 16.44
C TYR A 7 -8.99 1.48 15.10
N ARG A 8 -10.30 1.27 15.10
CA ARG A 8 -11.09 1.00 13.89
C ARG A 8 -12.09 2.13 13.73
N ILE A 9 -11.84 3.01 12.77
CA ILE A 9 -12.78 4.06 12.42
C ILE A 9 -13.59 3.57 11.23
N ARG A 10 -14.92 3.65 11.37
CA ARG A 10 -15.84 3.10 10.38
C ARG A 10 -16.02 3.99 9.16
N GLU A 11 -15.81 5.28 9.28
CA GLU A 11 -15.89 6.21 8.15
C GLU A 11 -15.18 7.52 8.50
N VAL A 12 -14.30 7.98 7.60
CA VAL A 12 -13.67 9.31 7.63
C VAL A 12 -14.21 10.05 6.42
N THR A 13 -14.95 11.12 6.69
CA THR A 13 -15.65 11.91 5.65
C THR A 13 -14.95 13.23 5.36
N ASP A 14 -14.25 13.79 6.36
CA ASP A 14 -13.47 15.02 6.26
C ASP A 14 -12.09 14.85 6.94
N ALA A 15 -11.10 15.64 6.53
CA ALA A 15 -9.82 15.76 7.22
C ALA A 15 -9.99 16.17 8.70
N ALA A 16 -11.02 16.94 9.03
CA ALA A 16 -11.33 17.31 10.42
C ALA A 16 -11.61 16.10 11.33
N ASP A 17 -12.14 15.00 10.77
CA ASP A 17 -12.40 13.76 11.53
C ASP A 17 -11.09 13.08 11.98
N MET A 18 -9.98 13.38 11.30
CA MET A 18 -8.66 12.83 11.60
C MET A 18 -7.91 13.61 12.68
N GLU A 19 -8.26 14.86 12.94
CA GLU A 19 -7.54 15.73 13.87
C GLU A 19 -7.32 15.10 15.26
N PRO A 20 -8.36 14.52 15.92
CA PRO A 20 -8.18 13.90 17.23
C PRO A 20 -7.22 12.71 17.23
N LEU A 21 -7.02 12.06 16.08
CA LEU A 21 -6.12 10.91 15.97
C LEU A 21 -4.66 11.33 15.93
N PHE A 22 -4.34 12.52 15.42
CA PHE A 22 -2.96 13.01 15.41
C PHE A 22 -2.41 13.21 16.83
N ASP A 23 -3.30 13.36 17.82
CA ASP A 23 -2.94 13.42 19.26
C ASP A 23 -2.75 12.04 19.91
N CYS A 24 -2.82 10.93 19.14
CA CYS A 24 -2.65 9.56 19.63
C CYS A 24 -1.26 8.99 19.27
N PRO A 25 -0.17 9.31 20.02
CA PRO A 25 1.20 8.94 19.64
C PRO A 25 1.51 7.44 19.73
N PHE A 26 0.65 6.66 20.38
CA PHE A 26 0.82 5.21 20.58
C PHE A 26 -0.01 4.37 19.61
N LEU A 27 -0.47 4.97 18.51
CA LEU A 27 -1.22 4.25 17.49
C LEU A 27 -0.33 3.25 16.77
N GLU A 28 -0.63 1.96 16.93
CA GLU A 28 0.12 0.85 16.31
C GLU A 28 -0.64 0.22 15.12
N HIS A 29 -1.98 0.24 15.19
CA HIS A 29 -2.83 -0.30 14.13
C HIS A 29 -3.93 0.69 13.78
N LEU A 30 -3.99 1.03 12.50
CA LEU A 30 -4.95 1.94 11.91
C LEU A 30 -5.71 1.24 10.78
N THR A 31 -7.02 1.13 10.93
CA THR A 31 -7.92 0.73 9.84
C THR A 31 -8.90 1.86 9.59
N LEU A 32 -8.86 2.42 8.38
CA LEU A 32 -9.68 3.54 7.96
C LEU A 32 -10.47 3.19 6.71
N TRP A 33 -11.74 3.55 6.75
CA TRP A 33 -12.61 3.62 5.59
C TRP A 33 -12.79 5.10 5.25
N PHE A 34 -12.50 5.50 4.02
CA PHE A 34 -12.55 6.90 3.61
C PHE A 34 -13.31 7.08 2.31
N ASN A 35 -14.02 8.20 2.18
CA ASN A 35 -14.79 8.53 0.98
C ASN A 35 -14.20 9.74 0.23
N GLY A 36 -12.87 9.80 0.15
CA GLY A 36 -12.12 10.87 -0.55
C GLY A 36 -11.81 12.13 0.27
N GLY A 37 -12.29 12.23 1.51
CA GLY A 37 -11.98 13.34 2.43
C GLY A 37 -10.61 13.27 3.09
N LEU A 38 -9.93 12.12 2.99
CA LEU A 38 -8.58 11.94 3.52
C LEU A 38 -7.53 12.42 2.50
N ASP A 39 -6.69 13.36 2.89
CA ASP A 39 -5.58 13.81 2.07
C ASP A 39 -4.44 12.79 2.15
N LEU A 40 -4.41 11.87 1.19
CA LEU A 40 -3.39 10.83 1.06
C LEU A 40 -2.32 11.22 0.03
N ASP A 41 -2.00 12.50 -0.04
CA ASP A 41 -0.83 12.98 -0.76
C ASP A 41 0.45 12.86 0.10
N ASP A 42 1.59 13.24 -0.46
CA ASP A 42 2.88 13.16 0.24
C ASP A 42 2.89 13.98 1.54
N GLN A 43 2.20 15.12 1.59
CA GLN A 43 2.16 15.97 2.79
C GLN A 43 1.31 15.34 3.89
N GLY A 44 0.12 14.83 3.55
CA GLY A 44 -0.76 14.11 4.46
C GLY A 44 -0.09 12.87 5.04
N ILE A 45 0.58 12.08 4.20
CA ILE A 45 1.31 10.89 4.63
C ILE A 45 2.46 11.25 5.59
N ARG A 46 3.24 12.29 5.28
CA ARG A 46 4.31 12.77 6.19
C ARG A 46 3.73 13.24 7.53
N ARG A 47 2.61 13.95 7.51
CA ARG A 47 1.91 14.38 8.73
C ARG A 47 1.49 13.18 9.57
N MET A 48 0.90 12.15 8.96
CA MET A 48 0.54 10.89 9.62
C MET A 48 1.77 10.20 10.23
N GLY A 49 2.90 10.15 9.50
CA GLY A 49 4.15 9.54 10.00
C GLY A 49 4.76 10.27 11.19
N CYS A 50 4.69 11.61 11.20
CA CYS A 50 5.13 12.42 12.34
C CYS A 50 4.28 12.16 13.59
N ALA A 51 2.96 12.01 13.43
CA ALA A 51 2.05 11.76 14.54
C ALA A 51 2.15 10.32 15.08
N TRP A 52 2.33 9.34 14.20
CA TRP A 52 2.23 7.92 14.53
C TRP A 52 3.52 7.17 14.23
N THR A 53 4.59 7.55 14.93
CA THR A 53 5.93 6.97 14.76
C THR A 53 6.03 5.47 15.09
N ARG A 54 5.02 4.91 15.77
CA ARG A 54 4.92 3.49 16.15
C ARG A 54 3.97 2.68 15.27
N LEU A 55 3.46 3.27 14.19
CA LEU A 55 2.43 2.62 13.37
C LEU A 55 2.98 1.41 12.62
N GLU A 56 2.50 0.22 12.97
CA GLU A 56 2.93 -1.05 12.38
C GLU A 56 1.98 -1.53 11.29
N THR A 57 0.70 -1.17 11.38
CA THR A 57 -0.32 -1.58 10.41
C THR A 57 -1.17 -0.42 9.96
N VAL A 58 -1.26 -0.26 8.64
CA VAL A 58 -2.18 0.66 7.97
C VAL A 58 -3.04 -0.13 7.00
N VAL A 59 -4.35 -0.03 7.16
CA VAL A 59 -5.35 -0.55 6.23
C VAL A 59 -6.25 0.60 5.84
N LEU A 60 -6.15 1.02 4.58
CA LEU A 60 -6.97 2.06 3.97
C LEU A 60 -7.98 1.38 3.04
N GLN A 61 -9.25 1.70 3.19
CA GLN A 61 -10.33 1.23 2.33
C GLN A 61 -11.09 2.43 1.81
N ALA A 62 -11.39 2.44 0.51
CA ALA A 62 -12.07 3.53 -0.14
C ALA A 62 -13.40 3.04 -0.73
N ASP A 63 -14.47 3.81 -0.52
CA ASP A 63 -15.79 3.57 -1.14
C ASP A 63 -16.03 4.49 -2.36
N GLY A 64 -14.96 5.06 -2.94
CA GLY A 64 -15.06 6.05 -4.02
C GLY A 64 -13.87 6.09 -4.96
N PHE A 65 -13.91 7.03 -5.91
CA PHE A 65 -12.93 7.13 -7.01
C PHE A 65 -11.60 7.76 -6.63
N LYS A 66 -11.50 8.43 -5.47
CA LYS A 66 -10.29 9.13 -5.06
C LYS A 66 -9.42 8.19 -4.23
N THR A 67 -8.47 7.57 -4.88
CA THR A 67 -7.50 6.64 -4.32
C THR A 67 -6.12 7.27 -4.28
N PRO A 68 -5.24 6.91 -3.33
CA PRO A 68 -3.86 7.39 -3.37
C PRO A 68 -3.12 6.84 -4.60
N PRO A 69 -2.29 7.65 -5.26
CA PRO A 69 -1.44 7.12 -6.32
C PRO A 69 -0.39 6.18 -5.74
N ILE A 70 -0.02 5.15 -6.50
CA ILE A 70 0.97 4.14 -6.05
C ILE A 70 2.35 4.76 -5.77
N SER A 71 2.65 5.91 -6.36
CA SER A 71 3.86 6.69 -6.10
C SER A 71 3.97 7.16 -4.65
N CYS A 72 2.85 7.35 -3.94
CA CYS A 72 2.82 7.68 -2.51
C CYS A 72 3.46 6.62 -1.62
N LEU A 73 3.70 5.40 -2.13
CA LEU A 73 4.49 4.41 -1.40
C LEU A 73 5.87 4.95 -0.99
N VAL A 74 6.46 5.89 -1.75
CA VAL A 74 7.70 6.59 -1.39
C VAL A 74 7.53 7.35 -0.09
N ALA A 75 6.48 8.18 0.01
CA ALA A 75 6.18 8.92 1.24
C ALA A 75 5.90 7.97 2.41
N PHE A 76 5.23 6.83 2.20
CA PHE A 76 5.03 5.83 3.25
C PHE A 76 6.35 5.23 3.74
N ALA A 77 7.25 4.86 2.82
CA ALA A 77 8.54 4.29 3.15
C ALA A 77 9.44 5.26 3.96
N GLU A 78 9.34 6.56 3.68
CA GLU A 78 10.05 7.60 4.43
C GLU A 78 9.42 7.85 5.81
N SER A 79 8.09 7.91 5.86
CA SER A 79 7.36 8.42 7.03
C SER A 79 7.14 7.35 8.10
N PHE A 80 7.10 6.07 7.74
CA PHE A 80 6.79 4.97 8.67
C PHE A 80 7.89 3.90 8.70
N PRO A 81 8.99 4.12 9.44
CA PRO A 81 10.13 3.21 9.44
C PRO A 81 9.83 1.83 10.04
N VAL A 82 8.80 1.72 10.90
CA VAL A 82 8.40 0.48 11.57
C VAL A 82 7.18 -0.20 10.94
N LEU A 83 6.65 0.33 9.83
CA LEU A 83 5.45 -0.21 9.18
C LEU A 83 5.70 -1.64 8.70
N GLN A 84 4.87 -2.57 9.14
CA GLN A 84 4.96 -4.00 8.80
C GLN A 84 3.90 -4.43 7.80
N ARG A 85 2.73 -3.79 7.82
CA ARG A 85 1.60 -4.08 6.93
C ARG A 85 1.00 -2.79 6.38
N LEU A 86 0.89 -2.72 5.06
CA LEU A 86 0.20 -1.66 4.34
C LEU A 86 -0.81 -2.27 3.38
N GLU A 87 -2.07 -1.87 3.51
CA GLU A 87 -3.14 -2.24 2.59
C GLU A 87 -3.82 -0.96 2.13
N SER A 88 -3.94 -0.76 0.83
CA SER A 88 -4.58 0.45 0.29
C SER A 88 -5.03 0.22 -1.14
N PRO A 89 -6.15 0.84 -1.56
CA PRO A 89 -6.53 0.88 -2.96
C PRO A 89 -5.66 1.91 -3.68
N PHE A 90 -4.48 1.51 -4.14
CA PHE A 90 -3.62 2.41 -4.93
C PHE A 90 -4.08 2.48 -6.38
N ASP A 91 -4.05 3.67 -6.95
CA ASP A 91 -4.20 3.88 -8.39
C ASP A 91 -2.88 4.29 -9.06
N ARG A 92 -2.95 4.62 -10.35
CA ARG A 92 -1.81 5.07 -11.15
C ARG A 92 -1.87 6.53 -11.54
N SER A 93 -2.74 7.31 -10.91
CA SER A 93 -2.77 8.74 -11.13
C SER A 93 -1.39 9.35 -10.82
N GLY A 94 -0.97 10.35 -11.61
CA GLY A 94 0.33 11.00 -11.41
C GLY A 94 1.58 10.24 -11.90
N GLY A 95 1.44 9.01 -12.40
CA GLY A 95 2.58 8.25 -12.94
C GLY A 95 3.55 7.72 -11.88
N LEU A 96 4.58 6.97 -12.32
CA LEU A 96 5.65 6.51 -11.43
C LEU A 96 6.80 7.51 -11.43
N PRO A 97 7.44 7.76 -10.26
CA PRO A 97 8.67 8.52 -10.23
C PRO A 97 9.77 7.77 -10.98
N PRO A 98 10.73 8.50 -11.58
CA PRO A 98 11.95 7.91 -12.13
C PRO A 98 12.68 7.03 -11.09
N MET A 99 13.18 5.86 -11.51
CA MET A 99 13.78 4.89 -10.58
C MET A 99 15.00 5.42 -9.81
N ASN A 100 15.72 6.38 -10.40
CA ASN A 100 16.87 7.07 -9.78
C ASN A 100 16.47 8.07 -8.69
N GLU A 101 15.20 8.50 -8.64
CA GLU A 101 14.68 9.41 -7.61
C GLU A 101 14.15 8.66 -6.37
N ILE A 102 13.98 7.35 -6.47
CA ILE A 102 13.52 6.49 -5.36
C ILE A 102 14.69 6.24 -4.41
N THR A 103 14.80 7.10 -3.40
CA THR A 103 15.84 7.03 -2.37
C THR A 103 15.37 6.31 -1.09
N ALA A 104 14.06 6.22 -0.88
CA ALA A 104 13.47 5.57 0.28
C ALA A 104 13.06 4.12 0.00
N ARG A 105 13.18 3.27 1.02
CA ARG A 105 12.74 1.88 0.99
C ARG A 105 12.10 1.52 2.32
N PHE A 106 11.08 0.67 2.27
CA PHE A 106 10.47 0.13 3.48
C PHE A 106 11.47 -0.74 4.24
N ARG A 107 11.69 -0.41 5.52
CA ARG A 107 12.65 -1.13 6.37
C ARG A 107 12.07 -2.35 7.05
N CYS A 108 10.82 -2.27 7.48
CA CYS A 108 10.14 -3.31 8.26
C CYS A 108 8.92 -3.91 7.57
N LEU A 109 8.57 -3.43 6.38
CA LEU A 109 7.37 -3.91 5.67
C LEU A 109 7.54 -5.40 5.38
N ARG A 110 6.49 -6.16 5.67
CA ARG A 110 6.41 -7.61 5.39
C ARG A 110 5.26 -7.93 4.44
N ARG A 111 4.22 -7.08 4.45
CA ARG A 111 3.02 -7.28 3.67
C ARG A 111 2.56 -5.97 3.04
N LEU A 112 2.49 -5.97 1.71
CA LEU A 112 1.83 -4.94 0.92
C LEU A 112 0.61 -5.56 0.24
N VAL A 113 -0.57 -4.99 0.43
CA VAL A 113 -1.79 -5.40 -0.29
C VAL A 113 -2.32 -4.23 -1.10
N ILE A 114 -2.37 -4.40 -2.41
CA ILE A 114 -2.99 -3.44 -3.33
C ILE A 114 -4.44 -3.87 -3.50
N ILE A 115 -5.37 -3.02 -3.05
CA ILE A 115 -6.82 -3.31 -3.04
C ILE A 115 -7.48 -2.76 -4.31
N GLY A 116 -8.36 -3.53 -4.95
CA GLY A 116 -9.24 -3.05 -6.02
C GLY A 116 -8.53 -2.59 -7.32
N GLY A 117 -7.21 -2.78 -7.43
CA GLY A 117 -6.41 -2.29 -8.53
C GLY A 117 -6.45 -3.23 -9.74
N TRP A 118 -7.21 -2.87 -10.77
CA TRP A 118 -7.04 -3.42 -12.12
C TRP A 118 -5.90 -2.63 -12.78
N MET A 119 -4.69 -3.19 -12.82
CA MET A 119 -3.60 -2.64 -13.63
C MET A 119 -3.69 -3.17 -15.06
N TYR A 120 -3.50 -2.31 -16.05
CA TYR A 120 -3.34 -2.76 -17.43
C TYR A 120 -2.08 -3.62 -17.54
N VAL A 121 -2.17 -4.73 -18.27
CA VAL A 121 -1.10 -5.74 -18.40
C VAL A 121 0.22 -5.10 -18.86
N ASP A 122 0.14 -4.17 -19.80
CA ASP A 122 1.31 -3.48 -20.38
C ASP A 122 2.08 -2.63 -19.38
N GLU A 123 1.43 -2.16 -18.31
CA GLU A 123 2.06 -1.28 -17.33
C GLU A 123 2.54 -2.04 -16.08
N MET A 124 2.23 -3.33 -15.97
CA MET A 124 2.65 -4.18 -14.86
C MET A 124 4.18 -4.25 -14.69
N PRO A 125 5.01 -4.33 -15.75
CA PRO A 125 6.46 -4.40 -15.59
C PRO A 125 7.05 -3.19 -14.84
N SER A 126 6.66 -1.96 -15.20
CA SER A 126 7.17 -0.76 -14.52
C SER A 126 6.72 -0.67 -13.06
N VAL A 127 5.53 -1.20 -12.72
CA VAL A 127 5.09 -1.30 -11.32
C VAL A 127 5.87 -2.36 -10.57
N ALA A 128 6.12 -3.52 -11.18
CA ALA A 128 6.95 -4.54 -10.57
C ALA A 128 8.34 -3.98 -10.22
N GLU A 129 8.97 -3.26 -11.15
CA GLU A 129 10.27 -2.63 -10.92
C GLU A 129 10.21 -1.58 -9.81
N PHE A 130 9.20 -0.70 -9.85
CA PHE A 130 8.96 0.30 -8.80
C PHE A 130 8.81 -0.36 -7.42
N LEU A 131 7.97 -1.38 -7.34
CA LEU A 131 7.71 -2.10 -6.09
C LEU A 131 8.95 -2.84 -5.62
N ALA A 132 9.69 -3.50 -6.50
CA ALA A 132 10.94 -4.18 -6.14
C ALA A 132 12.00 -3.21 -5.62
N ARG A 133 12.01 -1.97 -6.13
CA ARG A 133 12.90 -0.91 -5.67
C ARG A 133 12.53 -0.46 -4.26
N ILE A 134 11.25 -0.19 -4.00
CA ILE A 134 10.82 0.39 -2.72
C ILE A 134 10.61 -0.66 -1.62
N CYS A 135 10.18 -1.86 -1.99
CA CYS A 135 10.03 -2.99 -1.09
C CYS A 135 11.38 -3.67 -0.85
N GLY A 136 11.58 -4.19 0.37
CA GLY A 136 12.68 -5.10 0.66
C GLY A 136 12.44 -6.49 0.05
N PRO A 137 13.47 -7.36 -0.02
CA PRO A 137 13.37 -8.72 -0.56
C PRO A 137 12.34 -9.60 0.19
N ASP A 138 12.12 -9.34 1.48
CA ASP A 138 11.21 -10.12 2.33
C ASP A 138 9.75 -9.66 2.28
N VAL A 139 9.44 -8.60 1.51
CA VAL A 139 8.08 -8.08 1.40
C VAL A 139 7.25 -8.98 0.49
N ARG A 140 6.11 -9.44 1.01
CA ARG A 140 5.09 -10.13 0.23
C ARG A 140 4.09 -9.12 -0.31
N VAL A 141 3.96 -9.05 -1.63
CA VAL A 141 2.98 -8.21 -2.31
C VAL A 141 1.78 -9.07 -2.70
N TYR A 142 0.58 -8.58 -2.43
CA TYR A 142 -0.68 -9.21 -2.79
C TYR A 142 -1.55 -8.22 -3.54
N ILE A 143 -2.35 -8.73 -4.48
CA ILE A 143 -3.44 -7.99 -5.10
C ILE A 143 -4.73 -8.60 -4.56
N SER A 144 -5.62 -7.75 -4.05
CA SER A 144 -6.93 -8.15 -3.54
C SER A 144 -8.01 -7.41 -4.34
N ASP A 145 -9.12 -8.08 -4.64
CA ASP A 145 -10.30 -7.45 -5.23
C ASP A 145 -11.09 -6.59 -4.24
N GLY A 146 -10.59 -6.44 -3.00
CA GLY A 146 -11.26 -5.71 -1.93
C GLY A 146 -12.25 -6.54 -1.13
N THR A 147 -12.40 -7.83 -1.44
CA THR A 147 -13.22 -8.71 -0.61
C THR A 147 -12.47 -9.02 0.70
N PRO A 148 -13.09 -8.82 1.87
CA PRO A 148 -12.47 -9.17 3.14
C PRO A 148 -12.09 -10.67 3.19
N PRO A 149 -10.93 -11.04 3.76
CA PRO A 149 -10.46 -12.44 3.76
C PRO A 149 -11.40 -13.43 4.46
N GLU A 150 -12.35 -12.95 5.28
CA GLU A 150 -13.38 -13.80 5.89
C GLU A 150 -14.42 -14.34 4.89
N ARG A 151 -14.53 -13.75 3.68
CA ARG A 151 -15.47 -14.17 2.62
C ARG A 151 -14.81 -14.89 1.44
N GLU A 152 -13.49 -15.08 1.48
CA GLU A 152 -12.69 -15.70 0.42
C GLU A 152 -12.96 -17.22 0.21
N LYS A 153 -13.86 -17.82 1.00
CA LYS A 153 -14.22 -19.24 0.86
C LYS A 153 -15.10 -19.59 -0.34
N ILE A 154 -15.58 -18.61 -1.12
CA ILE A 154 -16.48 -18.86 -2.24
C ILE A 154 -16.17 -17.93 -3.42
N ARG A 155 -15.05 -18.16 -4.13
CA ARG A 155 -14.93 -17.68 -5.52
C ARG A 155 -14.51 -18.84 -6.42
N ASN A 156 -15.42 -19.19 -7.32
CA ASN A 156 -15.32 -20.33 -8.21
C ASN A 156 -14.21 -20.16 -9.25
N LYS A 157 -13.47 -21.25 -9.48
CA LYS A 157 -12.58 -21.49 -10.62
C LYS A 157 -13.36 -21.30 -11.93
N GLY A 158 -13.00 -20.32 -12.76
CA GLY A 158 -13.59 -20.23 -14.09
C GLY A 158 -13.05 -19.16 -15.03
N GLU A 159 -12.69 -17.97 -14.52
CA GLU A 159 -12.44 -16.81 -15.40
C GLU A 159 -10.96 -16.38 -15.50
N ASP A 160 -10.03 -17.14 -14.92
CA ASP A 160 -8.77 -16.56 -14.44
C ASP A 160 -7.50 -16.92 -15.23
N ASN A 161 -7.55 -17.49 -16.44
CA ASN A 161 -6.31 -18.04 -17.02
C ASN A 161 -5.33 -16.95 -17.49
N GLU A 162 -5.81 -15.92 -18.18
CA GLU A 162 -4.96 -14.84 -18.72
C GLU A 162 -4.51 -13.85 -17.63
N GLN A 163 -5.40 -13.52 -16.68
CA GLN A 163 -5.05 -12.70 -15.52
C GLN A 163 -4.11 -13.42 -14.55
N THR A 164 -4.29 -14.73 -14.35
CA THR A 164 -3.33 -15.52 -13.57
C THR A 164 -1.96 -15.56 -14.25
N GLU A 165 -1.92 -15.62 -15.59
CA GLU A 165 -0.65 -15.56 -16.34
C GLU A 165 0.00 -14.19 -16.27
N ALA A 166 -0.75 -13.10 -16.45
CA ALA A 166 -0.25 -11.73 -16.27
C ALA A 166 0.25 -11.49 -14.85
N MET A 167 -0.49 -11.96 -13.83
CA MET A 167 -0.08 -11.89 -12.43
C MET A 167 1.19 -12.72 -12.16
N ARG A 168 1.31 -13.92 -12.74
CA ARG A 168 2.55 -14.73 -12.63
C ARG A 168 3.73 -14.03 -13.31
N ALA A 169 3.53 -13.47 -14.51
CA ALA A 169 4.57 -12.75 -15.23
C ALA A 169 5.04 -11.51 -14.44
N TRP A 170 4.09 -10.78 -13.87
CA TRP A 170 4.37 -9.64 -13.00
C TRP A 170 5.14 -10.04 -11.73
N MET A 171 4.71 -11.09 -11.01
CA MET A 171 5.44 -11.59 -9.84
C MET A 171 6.85 -12.07 -10.21
N HIS A 172 7.02 -12.66 -11.40
CA HIS A 172 8.34 -13.03 -11.90
C HIS A 172 9.23 -11.80 -12.12
N VAL A 173 8.71 -10.71 -12.70
CA VAL A 173 9.47 -9.46 -12.86
C VAL A 173 9.83 -8.87 -11.50
N PHE A 174 8.88 -8.82 -10.56
CA PHE A 174 9.09 -8.31 -9.22
C PHE A 174 10.22 -9.06 -8.50
N HIS A 175 10.17 -10.40 -8.48
CA HIS A 175 11.21 -11.21 -7.85
C HIS A 175 12.57 -11.09 -8.55
N ARG A 176 12.60 -11.05 -9.90
CA ARG A 176 13.85 -10.82 -10.65
C ARG A 176 14.48 -9.47 -10.29
N ALA A 177 13.67 -8.41 -10.20
CA ALA A 177 14.13 -7.06 -9.85
C ALA A 177 14.63 -6.98 -8.39
N GLN A 178 14.11 -7.82 -7.49
CA GLN A 178 14.65 -7.96 -6.13
C GLN A 178 16.04 -8.63 -6.11
N GLU A 179 16.29 -9.60 -6.99
CA GLU A 179 17.58 -10.31 -7.08
C GLU A 179 18.68 -9.45 -7.71
N HIS A 180 18.33 -8.55 -8.64
CA HIS A 180 19.28 -7.71 -9.38
C HIS A 180 18.90 -6.22 -9.28
N PRO A 181 19.05 -5.56 -8.11
CA PRO A 181 18.59 -4.18 -7.88
C PRO A 181 19.34 -3.08 -8.67
N GLY A 182 20.19 -3.46 -9.63
CA GLY A 182 20.95 -2.57 -10.51
C GLY A 182 21.12 -3.08 -11.94
N GLY A 183 20.31 -4.05 -12.39
CA GLY A 183 20.38 -4.62 -13.73
C GLY A 183 19.40 -3.96 -14.71
N SER A 184 19.67 -2.71 -15.06
CA SER A 184 19.06 -2.05 -16.23
C SER A 184 20.20 -1.34 -16.96
N GLU A 185 20.83 -2.05 -17.90
CA GLU A 185 21.59 -1.43 -19.00
C GLU A 185 20.65 -1.19 -20.18
#